data_AF-A0A3P8J7L3-F1
#
_entry.id   AF-A0A3P8J7L3-F1
#
_cell.length_a   1.000
_cell.length_b   1.000
_cell.length_c   1.000
_cell.angle_alpha   90.00
_cell.angle_beta   90.00
_cell.angle_gamma   90.00
#
_symmetry.space_group_name_H-M   'P 1'
#
loop_
_entity.id
_entity.type
_entity.pdbx_description
1 polymer ?
#
loop_
_entity_poly.entity_id
_entity_poly.type
_entity_poly.pdbx_seq_one_letter_code
_entity_poly.pdbx_strand_id
1 'polypeptide(L)'
;MTICCARKSVPRPDLDARLNHLHRVTSRRQQWPELCIFAFDHRKQLAELVQETGRDTACIPQLKLLLLAAAEAAAQEAGLDRRSGILADGTYGQRALNAITGKGWWIGRPIELPGSRPLRLEHGNIGSQLIDWPLEQVVKCLVFYHPADPAALRAEQDALLLEVWQACNKSGHELLLEVILPESGPDKDERHYYAMLEHFYRLGIQPRLVEAAAARQRELGADRRADRTRR
;
A
#
# COMPACT_ATOMS: atom_id res chain seq x y z
N MET A 1 9.19 35.56 24.89
CA MET A 1 9.69 35.56 23.50
C MET A 1 8.54 35.24 22.58
N THR A 2 7.93 36.26 21.99
CA THR A 2 6.86 36.14 21.02
C THR A 2 7.48 35.83 19.66
N ILE A 3 7.24 34.64 19.10
CA ILE A 3 7.65 34.33 17.74
C ILE A 3 6.70 35.08 16.79
N CYS A 4 7.07 36.32 16.44
CA CYS A 4 6.50 37.02 15.29
C CYS A 4 6.97 36.32 14.01
N CYS A 5 6.21 35.34 13.53
CA CYS A 5 6.39 34.79 12.19
C CYS A 5 5.90 35.84 11.18
N ALA A 6 6.82 36.53 10.52
CA ALA A 6 6.50 37.47 9.45
C ALA A 6 5.75 36.73 8.33
N ARG A 7 4.48 37.11 8.11
CA ARG A 7 3.67 36.68 6.97
C ARG A 7 4.28 37.26 5.69
N LYS A 8 5.30 36.59 5.13
CA LYS A 8 5.72 36.86 3.75
C LYS A 8 4.56 36.43 2.85
N SER A 9 3.96 37.37 2.13
CA SER A 9 2.96 37.04 1.11
C SER A 9 3.62 36.13 0.08
N VAL A 10 3.10 34.92 -0.12
CA VAL A 10 3.56 34.00 -1.18
C VAL A 10 2.78 34.36 -2.45
N PRO A 11 3.39 35.03 -3.44
CA PRO A 11 2.74 35.27 -4.72
C PRO A 11 2.55 33.93 -5.45
N ARG A 12 1.35 33.70 -6.01
CA ARG A 12 0.97 32.43 -6.67
C ARG A 12 1.13 31.20 -5.77
N PRO A 13 0.40 31.13 -4.63
CA PRO A 13 0.43 29.98 -3.74
C PRO A 13 0.03 28.67 -4.43
N ASP A 14 -0.75 28.76 -5.52
CA ASP A 14 -1.14 27.66 -6.39
C ASP A 14 0.05 26.95 -7.07
N LEU A 15 1.17 27.64 -7.26
CA LEU A 15 2.37 27.11 -7.90
C LEU A 15 3.45 26.66 -6.90
N ASP A 16 3.27 26.96 -5.61
CA ASP A 16 4.24 26.60 -4.57
C ASP A 16 4.07 25.12 -4.16
N ALA A 17 5.01 24.27 -4.59
CA ALA A 17 4.98 22.83 -4.32
C ALA A 17 4.97 22.52 -2.80
N ARG A 18 5.67 23.31 -1.99
CA ARG A 18 5.74 23.12 -0.54
C ARG A 18 4.41 23.51 0.11
N LEU A 19 3.82 24.63 -0.27
CA LEU A 19 2.54 25.07 0.25
C LEU A 19 1.41 24.14 -0.18
N ASN A 20 1.40 23.67 -1.43
CA ASN A 20 0.45 22.68 -1.92
C ASN A 20 0.59 21.34 -1.19
N HIS A 21 1.83 20.90 -0.91
CA HIS A 21 2.06 19.72 -0.07
C HIS A 21 1.50 19.94 1.35
N LEU A 22 1.87 21.02 2.02
CA LEU A 22 1.37 21.36 3.36
C LEU A 22 -0.15 21.42 3.39
N HIS A 23 -0.78 22.13 2.46
CA HIS A 23 -2.23 22.19 2.34
C HIS A 23 -2.86 20.80 2.20
N ARG A 24 -2.29 19.91 1.39
CA ARG A 24 -2.81 18.53 1.22
C ARG A 24 -2.69 17.69 2.49
N VAL A 25 -1.60 17.83 3.24
CA VAL A 25 -1.38 17.02 4.46
C VAL A 25 -2.07 17.60 5.70
N THR A 26 -2.33 18.92 5.75
CA THR A 26 -2.96 19.57 6.91
C THR A 26 -4.48 19.73 6.82
N SER A 27 -5.06 19.77 5.61
CA SER A 27 -6.46 20.23 5.43
C SER A 27 -7.51 19.12 5.43
N ARG A 28 -7.14 17.87 5.73
CA ARG A 28 -8.04 16.72 5.62
C ARG A 28 -8.85 16.44 6.89
N ARG A 29 -10.05 15.90 6.68
CA ARG A 29 -11.12 15.72 7.69
C ARG A 29 -10.81 14.71 8.80
N GLN A 30 -10.04 13.66 8.53
CA GLN A 30 -9.76 12.61 9.52
C GLN A 30 -8.25 12.44 9.71
N GLN A 31 -7.81 12.72 10.94
CA GLN A 31 -6.48 12.38 11.42
C GLN A 31 -6.54 11.00 12.06
N TRP A 32 -5.48 10.22 11.87
CA TRP A 32 -5.32 8.89 12.43
C TRP A 32 -4.11 8.92 13.37
N PRO A 33 -4.30 9.26 14.66
CA PRO A 33 -3.19 9.27 15.63
C PRO A 33 -2.60 7.87 15.82
N GLU A 34 -3.47 6.87 15.74
CA GLU A 34 -3.17 5.45 15.82
C GLU A 34 -4.04 4.75 14.77
N LEU A 35 -3.47 3.76 14.09
CA LEU A 35 -4.15 3.03 13.04
C LEU A 35 -3.85 1.53 13.15
N CYS A 36 -4.90 0.73 13.36
CA CYS A 36 -4.85 -0.72 13.42
C CYS A 36 -5.40 -1.29 12.11
N ILE A 37 -4.51 -1.78 11.25
CA ILE A 37 -4.86 -2.24 9.89
C ILE A 37 -4.94 -3.77 9.85
N PHE A 38 -6.05 -4.30 9.34
CA PHE A 38 -6.16 -5.71 8.99
C PHE A 38 -5.98 -5.92 7.49
N ALA A 39 -4.86 -6.56 7.11
CA ALA A 39 -4.47 -6.71 5.71
C ALA A 39 -4.93 -8.04 5.10
N PHE A 40 -5.69 -7.98 4.00
CA PHE A 40 -6.13 -9.14 3.24
C PHE A 40 -6.14 -8.88 1.72
N ASP A 41 -5.25 -8.02 1.23
CA ASP A 41 -5.08 -7.63 -0.17
C ASP A 41 -4.29 -8.66 -1.02
N HIS A 42 -3.93 -9.80 -0.41
CA HIS A 42 -3.30 -10.94 -1.07
C HIS A 42 -4.12 -11.43 -2.28
N ARG A 43 -3.44 -11.67 -3.40
CA ARG A 43 -4.04 -12.12 -4.67
C ARG A 43 -3.46 -13.46 -5.10
N LYS A 44 -2.18 -13.45 -5.49
CA LYS A 44 -1.44 -14.64 -5.95
C LYS A 44 -1.51 -15.79 -4.95
N GLN A 45 -1.26 -15.52 -3.68
CA GLN A 45 -1.26 -16.53 -2.61
C GLN A 45 -2.65 -17.16 -2.40
N LEU A 46 -3.73 -16.39 -2.55
CA LEU A 46 -5.09 -16.91 -2.46
C LEU A 46 -5.46 -17.75 -3.69
N ALA A 47 -5.02 -17.33 -4.88
CA ALA A 47 -5.21 -18.11 -6.10
C ALA A 47 -4.45 -19.45 -6.04
N GLU A 48 -3.22 -19.46 -5.54
CA GLU A 48 -2.43 -20.68 -5.30
C GLU A 48 -3.14 -21.60 -4.31
N LEU A 49 -3.63 -21.08 -3.17
CA LEU A 49 -4.37 -21.86 -2.18
C LEU A 49 -5.65 -22.48 -2.77
N VAL A 50 -6.36 -21.74 -3.63
CA VAL A 50 -7.54 -22.27 -4.34
C VAL A 50 -7.16 -23.44 -5.24
N GLN A 51 -6.05 -23.34 -5.97
CA GLN A 51 -5.54 -24.42 -6.81
C GLN A 51 -5.16 -25.65 -5.97
N GLU A 52 -4.44 -25.47 -4.87
CA GLU A 52 -4.02 -26.55 -3.96
C GLU A 52 -5.21 -27.28 -3.33
N THR A 53 -6.30 -26.56 -3.07
CA THR A 53 -7.50 -27.11 -2.42
C THR A 53 -8.55 -27.60 -3.42
N GLY A 54 -8.32 -27.46 -4.74
CA GLY A 54 -9.27 -27.85 -5.78
C GLY A 54 -10.60 -27.08 -5.74
N ARG A 55 -10.58 -25.85 -5.21
CA ARG A 55 -11.77 -24.98 -5.10
C ARG A 55 -11.92 -24.12 -6.37
N ASP A 56 -13.09 -23.50 -6.52
CA ASP A 56 -13.32 -22.46 -7.53
C ASP A 56 -12.81 -21.10 -7.02
N THR A 57 -12.05 -20.38 -7.84
CA THR A 57 -11.58 -19.00 -7.60
C THR A 57 -12.72 -18.04 -7.27
N ALA A 58 -13.94 -18.32 -7.71
CA ALA A 58 -15.14 -17.56 -7.33
C ALA A 58 -15.41 -17.54 -5.81
N CYS A 59 -14.76 -18.40 -5.02
CA CYS A 59 -14.87 -18.37 -3.55
C CYS A 59 -14.04 -17.24 -2.89
N ILE A 60 -13.01 -16.69 -3.55
CA ILE A 60 -12.11 -15.69 -2.95
C ILE A 60 -12.86 -14.40 -2.58
N PRO A 61 -13.74 -13.81 -3.42
CA PRO A 61 -14.51 -12.64 -3.04
C PRO A 61 -15.38 -12.86 -1.80
N GLN A 62 -15.96 -14.06 -1.63
CA GLN A 62 -16.74 -14.40 -0.45
C GLN A 62 -15.86 -14.53 0.80
N LEU A 63 -14.68 -15.14 0.66
CA LEU A 63 -13.68 -15.18 1.75
C LEU A 63 -13.31 -13.77 2.20
N LYS A 64 -13.07 -12.83 1.28
CA LYS A 64 -12.70 -11.44 1.63
C LYS A 64 -13.81 -10.68 2.34
N LEU A 65 -15.08 -10.97 2.04
CA LEU A 65 -16.20 -10.45 2.83
C LEU A 65 -16.23 -11.01 4.25
N LEU A 66 -15.92 -12.30 4.43
CA LEU A 66 -15.82 -12.90 5.77
C LEU A 66 -14.66 -12.30 6.56
N LEU A 67 -13.52 -12.04 5.90
CA LEU A 67 -12.37 -11.35 6.51
C LEU A 67 -12.72 -9.93 6.93
N LEU A 68 -13.46 -9.19 6.10
CA LEU A 68 -13.98 -7.88 6.47
C LEU A 68 -14.91 -7.94 7.69
N ALA A 69 -15.89 -8.86 7.68
CA ALA A 69 -16.82 -9.01 8.79
C ALA A 69 -16.10 -9.37 10.11
N ALA A 70 -15.07 -10.23 10.03
CA ALA A 70 -14.22 -10.55 11.17
C ALA A 70 -13.43 -9.33 11.66
N ALA A 71 -12.91 -8.51 10.75
CA ALA A 71 -12.22 -7.27 11.11
C ALA A 71 -13.17 -6.27 11.80
N GLU A 72 -14.38 -6.08 11.28
CA GLU A 72 -15.41 -5.23 11.88
C GLU A 72 -15.78 -5.71 13.30
N ALA A 73 -16.00 -7.01 13.48
CA ALA A 73 -16.31 -7.59 14.79
C ALA A 73 -15.15 -7.42 15.78
N ALA A 74 -13.91 -7.71 15.36
CA ALA A 74 -12.72 -7.56 16.20
C ALA A 74 -12.47 -6.10 16.60
N ALA A 75 -12.67 -5.16 15.66
CA ALA A 75 -12.55 -3.73 15.94
C ALA A 75 -13.59 -3.25 16.97
N GLN A 76 -14.82 -3.72 16.85
CA GLN A 76 -15.89 -3.42 17.80
C GLN A 76 -15.56 -3.98 19.19
N GLU A 77 -15.15 -5.24 19.28
CA GLU A 77 -14.78 -5.90 20.54
C GLU A 77 -13.60 -5.20 21.23
N ALA A 78 -12.60 -4.76 20.45
CA ALA A 78 -11.42 -4.07 20.95
C ALA A 78 -11.62 -2.56 21.19
N GLY A 79 -12.79 -1.99 20.90
CA GLY A 79 -13.05 -0.55 21.04
C GLY A 79 -12.17 0.33 20.15
N LEU A 80 -11.89 -0.14 18.92
CA LEU A 80 -11.03 0.53 17.95
C LEU A 80 -11.79 1.51 17.03
N ASP A 81 -12.94 2.01 17.49
CA ASP A 81 -13.74 2.98 16.76
C ASP A 81 -12.88 4.13 16.25
N ARG A 82 -12.98 4.41 14.93
CA ARG A 82 -12.23 5.46 14.22
C ARG A 82 -10.70 5.31 14.26
N ARG A 83 -10.18 4.13 14.62
CA ARG A 83 -8.76 3.77 14.58
C ARG A 83 -8.49 2.50 13.76
N SER A 84 -9.52 1.92 13.16
CA SER A 84 -9.39 0.71 12.35
C SER A 84 -9.24 0.99 10.86
N GLY A 85 -8.47 0.14 10.21
CA GLY A 85 -8.33 0.13 8.76
C GLY A 85 -8.24 -1.27 8.17
N ILE A 86 -8.36 -1.34 6.85
CA ILE A 86 -8.15 -2.57 6.08
C ILE A 86 -7.22 -2.33 4.89
N LEU A 87 -6.59 -3.40 4.41
CA LEU A 87 -6.02 -3.46 3.06
C LEU A 87 -6.79 -4.50 2.25
N ALA A 88 -7.37 -4.09 1.12
CA ALA A 88 -8.14 -4.96 0.23
C ALA A 88 -7.89 -4.62 -1.25
N ASP A 89 -7.72 -5.64 -2.09
CA ASP A 89 -7.42 -5.48 -3.52
C ASP A 89 -8.66 -5.25 -4.40
N GLY A 90 -8.42 -4.75 -5.61
CA GLY A 90 -9.48 -4.54 -6.60
C GLY A 90 -9.96 -5.81 -7.32
N THR A 91 -9.11 -6.84 -7.43
CA THR A 91 -9.39 -8.05 -8.22
C THR A 91 -10.45 -8.94 -7.57
N TYR A 92 -10.21 -9.30 -6.31
CA TYR A 92 -11.08 -10.17 -5.51
C TYR A 92 -11.77 -9.41 -4.38
N GLY A 93 -11.20 -8.30 -3.92
CA GLY A 93 -11.68 -7.52 -2.78
C GLY A 93 -12.73 -6.45 -3.10
N GLN A 94 -13.16 -6.29 -4.36
CA GLN A 94 -14.09 -5.21 -4.75
C GLN A 94 -15.40 -5.21 -3.93
N ARG A 95 -15.95 -6.39 -3.59
CA ARG A 95 -17.14 -6.49 -2.73
C ARG A 95 -16.87 -5.98 -1.30
N ALA A 96 -15.68 -6.27 -0.75
CA ALA A 96 -15.27 -5.78 0.57
C ALA A 96 -15.03 -4.26 0.55
N LEU A 97 -14.36 -3.75 -0.49
CA LEU A 97 -14.16 -2.31 -0.70
C LEU A 97 -15.51 -1.57 -0.76
N ASN A 98 -16.48 -2.09 -1.52
CA ASN A 98 -17.82 -1.50 -1.60
C ASN A 98 -18.55 -1.52 -0.24
N ALA A 99 -18.38 -2.57 0.55
CA ALA A 99 -19.07 -2.75 1.83
C ALA A 99 -18.50 -1.88 2.96
N ILE A 100 -17.22 -1.48 2.88
CA ILE A 100 -16.52 -0.72 3.93
C ILE A 100 -16.39 0.79 3.62
N THR A 101 -16.44 1.16 2.33
CA THR A 101 -16.48 2.56 1.88
C THR A 101 -17.67 3.28 2.53
N GLY A 102 -17.44 4.47 3.08
CA GLY A 102 -18.42 5.30 3.77
C GLY A 102 -18.61 5.01 5.26
N LYS A 103 -17.98 3.95 5.81
CA LYS A 103 -18.09 3.59 7.24
C LYS A 103 -17.07 4.30 8.13
N GLY A 104 -16.25 5.21 7.59
CA GLY A 104 -15.25 5.95 8.37
C GLY A 104 -14.04 5.12 8.80
N TRP A 105 -13.76 4.03 8.08
CA TRP A 105 -12.55 3.21 8.21
C TRP A 105 -11.43 3.76 7.32
N TRP A 106 -10.17 3.49 7.69
CA TRP A 106 -9.06 3.69 6.77
C TRP A 106 -9.02 2.53 5.76
N ILE A 107 -8.96 2.83 4.47
CA ILE A 107 -9.08 1.80 3.42
C ILE A 107 -7.88 1.93 2.50
N GLY A 108 -6.94 1.00 2.55
CA GLY A 108 -5.87 0.93 1.57
C GLY A 108 -6.21 -0.06 0.44
N ARG A 109 -5.93 0.34 -0.80
CA ARG A 109 -6.16 -0.48 -2.00
C ARG A 109 -4.86 -0.58 -2.82
N PRO A 110 -4.27 -1.78 -2.99
CA PRO A 110 -3.07 -1.96 -3.79
C PRO A 110 -3.30 -1.62 -5.26
N ILE A 111 -2.27 -1.10 -5.91
CA ILE A 111 -2.24 -0.86 -7.36
C ILE A 111 -1.19 -1.70 -8.08
N GLU A 112 -0.20 -2.23 -7.35
CA GLU A 112 0.88 -3.01 -7.92
C GLU A 112 0.40 -4.37 -8.42
N LEU A 113 1.02 -4.85 -9.50
CA LEU A 113 0.94 -6.24 -9.92
C LEU A 113 1.72 -7.10 -8.90
N PRO A 114 1.11 -8.14 -8.29
CA PRO A 114 1.76 -8.95 -7.25
C PRO A 114 3.10 -9.53 -7.69
N GLY A 115 4.14 -9.29 -6.89
CA GLY A 115 5.48 -9.85 -7.13
C GLY A 115 6.24 -9.23 -8.31
N SER A 116 5.73 -8.17 -8.93
CA SER A 116 6.39 -7.53 -10.07
C SER A 116 7.70 -6.84 -9.67
N ARG A 117 8.73 -7.09 -10.48
CA ARG A 117 10.04 -6.42 -10.40
C ARG A 117 10.69 -6.44 -11.79
N PRO A 118 10.84 -5.30 -12.49
CA PRO A 118 10.46 -3.94 -12.10
C PRO A 118 8.98 -3.79 -11.73
N LEU A 119 8.68 -2.76 -10.92
CA LEU A 119 7.30 -2.42 -10.54
C LEU A 119 6.38 -2.34 -11.76
N ARG A 120 5.22 -2.97 -11.66
CA ARG A 120 4.13 -2.90 -12.65
C ARG A 120 2.82 -2.64 -11.94
N LEU A 121 1.87 -2.02 -12.65
CA LEU A 121 0.52 -1.79 -12.17
C LEU A 121 -0.43 -2.86 -12.71
N GLU A 122 -1.33 -3.35 -11.87
CA GLU A 122 -2.21 -4.46 -12.23
C GLU A 122 -3.26 -4.08 -13.29
N HIS A 123 -3.84 -2.88 -13.20
CA HIS A 123 -4.95 -2.44 -14.04
C HIS A 123 -4.57 -1.31 -15.01
N GLY A 124 -3.30 -1.27 -15.44
CA GLY A 124 -2.81 -0.31 -16.44
C GLY A 124 -2.54 1.09 -15.87
N ASN A 125 -2.89 2.14 -16.62
CA ASN A 125 -2.56 3.52 -16.28
C ASN A 125 -3.20 3.96 -14.94
N ILE A 126 -2.39 4.49 -14.02
CA ILE A 126 -2.85 4.90 -12.68
C ILE A 126 -3.81 6.10 -12.74
N GLY A 127 -3.58 7.05 -13.64
CA GLY A 127 -4.42 8.24 -13.77
C GLY A 127 -5.87 7.88 -14.08
N SER A 128 -6.09 6.98 -15.05
CA SER A 128 -7.42 6.49 -15.40
C SER A 128 -8.07 5.69 -14.26
N GLN A 129 -7.31 4.85 -13.55
CA GLN A 129 -7.83 4.08 -12.43
C GLN A 129 -8.42 4.96 -11.33
N LEU A 130 -7.73 6.06 -10.98
CA LEU A 130 -8.12 6.92 -9.85
C LEU A 130 -9.32 7.83 -10.14
N ILE A 131 -9.80 7.92 -11.40
CA ILE A 131 -10.99 8.72 -11.74
C ILE A 131 -12.23 8.19 -11.04
N ASP A 132 -12.37 6.87 -10.96
CA ASP A 132 -13.56 6.19 -10.44
C ASP A 132 -13.43 5.78 -8.97
N TRP A 133 -12.31 6.12 -8.32
CA TRP A 133 -12.08 5.73 -6.93
C TRP A 133 -12.74 6.71 -5.95
N PRO A 134 -13.38 6.19 -4.88
CA PRO A 134 -13.76 7.03 -3.75
C PRO A 134 -12.52 7.68 -3.12
N LEU A 135 -12.58 9.00 -2.90
CA LEU A 135 -11.46 9.80 -2.39
C LEU A 135 -10.93 9.33 -1.01
N GLU A 136 -11.76 8.62 -0.24
CA GLU A 136 -11.36 8.06 1.07
C GLU A 136 -10.49 6.79 0.96
N GLN A 137 -10.42 6.16 -0.22
CA GLN A 137 -9.52 5.02 -0.44
C GLN A 137 -8.09 5.53 -0.65
N VAL A 138 -7.15 4.93 0.06
CA VAL A 138 -5.73 5.22 -0.01
C VAL A 138 -5.09 4.30 -1.05
N VAL A 139 -4.34 4.89 -1.98
CA VAL A 139 -3.51 4.15 -2.92
C VAL A 139 -2.40 3.49 -2.13
N LYS A 140 -2.36 2.16 -2.13
CA LYS A 140 -1.24 1.39 -1.59
C LYS A 140 -0.37 0.95 -2.76
N CYS A 141 0.93 1.18 -2.68
CA CYS A 141 1.87 0.79 -3.71
C CYS A 141 3.03 0.04 -3.06
N LEU A 142 3.12 -1.27 -3.32
CA LEU A 142 4.24 -2.10 -2.89
C LEU A 142 5.32 -2.12 -3.98
N VAL A 143 6.56 -1.85 -3.61
CA VAL A 143 7.74 -1.93 -4.49
C VAL A 143 8.85 -2.77 -3.86
N PHE A 144 9.43 -3.67 -4.66
CA PHE A 144 10.67 -4.37 -4.31
C PHE A 144 11.86 -3.51 -4.75
N TYR A 145 12.51 -2.85 -3.81
CA TYR A 145 13.57 -1.87 -4.10
C TYR A 145 14.81 -2.20 -3.28
N HIS A 146 16.00 -2.07 -3.89
CA HIS A 146 17.26 -2.14 -3.18
C HIS A 146 18.20 -1.01 -3.63
N PRO A 147 18.92 -0.31 -2.73
CA PRO A 147 19.84 0.76 -3.11
C PRO A 147 20.92 0.32 -4.11
N ALA A 148 21.40 -0.92 -3.96
CA ALA A 148 22.38 -1.53 -4.86
C ALA A 148 21.80 -2.11 -6.16
N ASP A 149 20.52 -1.90 -6.47
CA ASP A 149 19.94 -2.37 -7.72
C ASP A 149 20.63 -1.76 -8.94
N PRO A 150 20.67 -2.49 -10.08
CA PRO A 150 21.18 -1.95 -11.33
C PRO A 150 20.53 -0.60 -11.66
N ALA A 151 21.34 0.36 -12.11
CA ALA A 151 20.88 1.73 -12.33
C ALA A 151 19.66 1.83 -13.26
N ALA A 152 19.61 0.98 -14.29
CA ALA A 152 18.47 0.91 -15.20
C ALA A 152 17.18 0.46 -14.50
N LEU A 153 17.27 -0.56 -13.62
CA LEU A 153 16.13 -1.04 -12.83
C LEU A 153 15.65 0.04 -11.87
N ARG A 154 16.56 0.70 -11.15
CA ARG A 154 16.19 1.81 -10.26
C ARG A 154 15.50 2.94 -11.02
N ALA A 155 16.06 3.37 -12.15
CA ALA A 155 15.48 4.44 -12.95
C ALA A 155 14.06 4.11 -13.44
N GLU A 156 13.81 2.86 -13.85
CA GLU A 156 12.49 2.41 -14.26
C GLU A 156 11.49 2.40 -13.09
N GLN A 157 11.90 1.92 -11.91
CA GLN A 157 11.04 1.94 -10.72
C GLN A 157 10.78 3.37 -10.24
N ASP A 158 11.80 4.23 -10.21
CA ASP A 158 11.71 5.64 -9.82
C ASP A 158 10.72 6.39 -10.72
N ALA A 159 10.77 6.16 -12.04
CA ALA A 159 9.87 6.78 -12.99
C ALA A 159 8.40 6.42 -12.72
N LEU A 160 8.11 5.14 -12.48
CA LEU A 160 6.74 4.69 -12.20
C LEU A 160 6.26 5.14 -10.82
N LEU A 161 7.12 5.11 -9.79
CA LEU A 161 6.77 5.65 -8.47
C LEU A 161 6.45 7.14 -8.52
N LEU A 162 7.18 7.91 -9.34
CA LEU A 162 6.90 9.33 -9.56
C LEU A 162 5.57 9.53 -10.30
N GLU A 163 5.25 8.71 -11.30
CA GLU A 163 3.94 8.73 -11.98
C GLU A 163 2.79 8.47 -10.99
N VAL A 164 2.92 7.43 -10.15
CA VAL A 164 1.94 7.12 -9.09
C VAL A 164 1.77 8.29 -8.13
N TRP A 165 2.87 8.89 -7.67
CA TRP A 165 2.83 10.05 -6.78
C TRP A 165 2.12 11.25 -7.42
N GLN A 166 2.41 11.55 -8.68
CA GLN A 166 1.76 12.62 -9.43
C GLN A 166 0.26 12.36 -9.63
N ALA A 167 -0.13 11.12 -9.93
CA ALA A 167 -1.53 10.72 -10.08
C ALA A 167 -2.31 10.85 -8.77
N CYS A 168 -1.73 10.41 -7.64
CA CYS A 168 -2.33 10.60 -6.31
C CYS A 168 -2.52 12.09 -6.00
N ASN A 169 -1.48 12.89 -6.25
CA ASN A 169 -1.51 14.34 -6.05
C ASN A 169 -2.58 15.05 -6.90
N LYS A 170 -2.78 14.60 -8.14
CA LYS A 170 -3.75 15.19 -9.08
C LYS A 170 -5.19 14.79 -8.76
N SER A 171 -5.40 13.53 -8.39
CA SER A 171 -6.72 12.99 -8.05
C SER A 171 -7.15 13.30 -6.61
N GLY A 172 -6.21 13.68 -5.75
CA GLY A 172 -6.46 13.93 -4.33
C GLY A 172 -6.45 12.65 -3.48
N HIS A 173 -6.05 11.51 -4.01
CA HIS A 173 -5.88 10.29 -3.21
C HIS A 173 -4.59 10.37 -2.38
N GLU A 174 -4.59 9.68 -1.24
CA GLU A 174 -3.37 9.49 -0.44
C GLU A 174 -2.56 8.32 -0.96
N LEU A 175 -1.26 8.35 -0.69
CA LEU A 175 -0.33 7.27 -1.00
C LEU A 175 0.22 6.66 0.29
N LEU A 176 0.05 5.35 0.43
CA LEU A 176 0.83 4.46 1.27
C LEU A 176 1.89 3.79 0.37
N LEU A 177 3.16 4.07 0.63
CA LEU A 177 4.27 3.40 -0.05
C LEU A 177 4.79 2.27 0.83
N GLU A 178 4.67 1.03 0.36
CA GLU A 178 5.23 -0.16 1.02
C GLU A 178 6.53 -0.55 0.32
N VAL A 179 7.65 -0.49 1.04
CA VAL A 179 8.98 -0.74 0.49
C VAL A 179 9.50 -2.04 1.06
N ILE A 180 9.78 -3.00 0.16
CA ILE A 180 10.28 -4.32 0.55
C ILE A 180 11.67 -4.55 -0.02
N LEU A 181 12.62 -4.92 0.84
CA LEU A 181 13.90 -5.42 0.37
C LEU A 181 13.70 -6.75 -0.37
N PRO A 182 14.16 -6.85 -1.62
CA PRO A 182 13.95 -8.03 -2.44
C PRO A 182 14.69 -9.25 -1.89
N GLU A 183 14.09 -10.43 -2.07
CA GLU A 183 14.71 -11.71 -1.69
C GLU A 183 16.06 -11.95 -2.38
N SER A 184 16.12 -11.63 -3.67
CA SER A 184 17.33 -11.76 -4.50
C SER A 184 18.29 -10.57 -4.36
N GLY A 185 18.06 -9.68 -3.38
CA GLY A 185 18.98 -8.59 -3.07
C GLY A 185 20.32 -9.10 -2.54
N PRO A 186 21.38 -8.27 -2.60
CA PRO A 186 22.70 -8.65 -2.09
C PRO A 186 22.69 -8.89 -0.56
N ASP A 187 21.84 -8.17 0.17
CA ASP A 187 21.62 -8.35 1.60
C ASP A 187 20.21 -7.85 2.02
N LYS A 188 19.89 -7.96 3.30
CA LYS A 188 18.62 -7.52 3.90
C LYS A 188 18.85 -6.55 5.09
N ASP A 189 19.91 -5.74 5.05
CA ASP A 189 20.25 -4.75 6.09
C ASP A 189 19.17 -3.66 6.15
N GLU A 190 18.62 -3.45 7.35
CA GLU A 190 17.57 -2.47 7.60
C GLU A 190 18.04 -1.02 7.33
N ARG A 191 19.35 -0.75 7.34
CA ARG A 191 19.91 0.56 6.96
C ARG A 191 19.55 0.97 5.54
N HIS A 192 19.28 0.00 4.66
CA HIS A 192 18.85 0.29 3.30
C HIS A 192 17.51 1.01 3.26
N TYR A 193 16.60 0.79 4.23
CA TYR A 193 15.33 1.53 4.28
C TYR A 193 15.55 3.03 4.42
N TYR A 194 16.52 3.45 5.24
CA TYR A 194 16.84 4.87 5.36
C TYR A 194 17.31 5.45 4.03
N ALA A 195 18.21 4.76 3.33
CA ALA A 195 18.73 5.21 2.03
C ALA A 195 17.64 5.27 0.94
N MET A 196 16.75 4.27 0.91
CA MET A 196 15.62 4.24 -0.02
C MET A 196 14.63 5.38 0.27
N LEU A 197 14.32 5.63 1.53
CA LEU A 197 13.43 6.73 1.90
C LEU A 197 14.04 8.08 1.55
N GLU A 198 15.29 8.33 1.93
CA GLU A 198 15.99 9.57 1.55
C GLU A 198 16.02 9.77 0.03
N HIS A 199 16.22 8.69 -0.75
CA HIS A 199 16.12 8.73 -2.20
C HIS A 199 14.73 9.15 -2.69
N PHE A 200 13.66 8.53 -2.18
CA PHE A 200 12.28 8.89 -2.56
C PHE A 200 11.93 10.34 -2.19
N TYR A 201 12.37 10.82 -1.02
CA TYR A 201 12.20 12.22 -0.63
C TYR A 201 12.94 13.17 -1.57
N ARG A 202 14.16 12.81 -2.02
CA ARG A 202 14.92 13.60 -3.01
C ARG A 202 14.26 13.60 -4.40
N LEU A 203 13.57 12.52 -4.77
CA LEU A 203 12.73 12.48 -5.98
C LEU A 203 11.46 13.33 -5.86
N GLY A 204 11.16 13.85 -4.67
CA GLY A 204 9.95 14.64 -4.39
C GLY A 204 8.72 13.78 -4.06
N ILE A 205 8.90 12.48 -3.83
CA ILE A 205 7.84 11.56 -3.39
C ILE A 205 7.75 11.65 -1.87
N GLN A 206 6.63 12.18 -1.38
CA GLN A 206 6.42 12.48 0.04
C GLN A 206 5.12 11.83 0.52
N PRO A 207 5.07 10.48 0.56
CA PRO A 207 3.86 9.74 0.88
C PRO A 207 3.39 10.04 2.30
N ARG A 208 2.10 9.88 2.57
CA ARG A 208 1.56 10.12 3.91
C ARG A 208 2.02 9.02 4.88
N LEU A 209 2.07 7.80 4.37
CA LEU A 209 2.42 6.61 5.14
C LEU A 209 3.51 5.85 4.38
N VAL A 210 4.47 5.34 5.15
CA VAL A 210 5.51 4.45 4.67
C VAL A 210 5.45 3.20 5.53
N GLU A 211 5.37 2.05 4.88
CA GLU A 211 5.58 0.75 5.50
C GLU A 211 6.87 0.15 4.94
N ALA A 212 7.72 -0.36 5.83
CA ALA A 212 9.02 -0.90 5.47
C ALA A 212 9.18 -2.27 6.12
N ALA A 213 9.40 -3.31 5.29
CA ALA A 213 9.51 -4.67 5.77
C ALA A 213 10.46 -5.48 4.90
N ALA A 214 11.25 -6.37 5.50
CA ALA A 214 12.08 -7.29 4.73
C ALA A 214 11.22 -8.46 4.22
N ALA A 215 11.41 -8.87 2.96
CA ALA A 215 10.75 -10.06 2.45
C ALA A 215 11.09 -11.28 3.33
N ARG A 216 10.06 -11.91 3.91
CA ARG A 216 10.15 -13.16 4.67
C ARG A 216 9.44 -14.26 3.89
N GLN A 217 10.17 -15.30 3.49
CA GLN A 217 9.55 -16.59 3.21
C GLN A 217 9.35 -17.37 4.51
N ARG A 218 8.15 -17.93 4.68
CA ARG A 218 8.00 -19.21 5.40
C ARG A 218 8.15 -20.29 4.33
N GLU A 219 9.16 -21.14 4.47
CA GLU A 219 9.23 -22.41 3.74
C GLU A 219 8.02 -23.27 4.14
N LEU A 220 6.92 -23.18 3.41
CA LEU A 220 5.85 -24.15 3.50
C LEU A 220 6.15 -25.25 2.47
N GLY A 221 6.79 -26.33 2.91
CA GLY A 221 6.70 -27.61 2.20
C GLY A 221 7.99 -28.36 1.87
N ALA A 222 8.91 -28.57 2.82
CA ALA A 222 9.97 -29.57 2.65
C ALA A 222 9.72 -30.91 3.38
N ASP A 223 8.74 -31.03 4.29
CA ASP A 223 8.70 -32.17 5.23
C ASP A 223 7.46 -33.09 5.15
N ARG A 224 6.71 -33.08 4.04
CA ARG A 224 5.55 -34.01 3.85
C ARG A 224 5.79 -35.11 2.81
N ARG A 225 7.04 -35.55 2.61
CA ARG A 225 7.35 -36.73 1.78
C ARG A 225 8.00 -37.90 2.55
N ALA A 226 8.20 -37.79 3.86
CA ALA A 226 8.80 -38.87 4.65
C ALA A 226 7.79 -39.86 5.28
N ASP A 227 6.49 -39.55 5.34
CA ASP A 227 5.54 -40.33 6.15
C ASP A 227 4.48 -41.13 5.36
N ARG A 228 4.72 -41.41 4.08
CA ARG A 228 3.81 -42.24 3.24
C ARG A 228 4.32 -43.65 2.92
N THR A 229 5.34 -44.13 3.63
CA THR A 229 5.87 -45.51 3.48
C THR A 229 5.74 -46.39 4.72
N ARG A 230 4.93 -46.00 5.72
CA ARG A 230 4.55 -46.89 6.82
C ARG A 230 3.08 -46.73 7.20
N ARG A 231 2.21 -47.43 6.47
CA ARG A 231 1.05 -48.19 6.97
C ARG A 231 0.28 -48.79 5.81
#